data_AF-A0A9W4RDR7-F1
#
_entry.id   AF-A0A9W4RDR7-F1
#
_cell.length_a   1.000
_cell.length_b   1.000
_cell.length_c   1.000
_cell.angle_alpha   90.00
_cell.angle_beta   90.00
_cell.angle_gamma   90.00
#
_symmetry.space_group_name_H-M   'P 1'
#
loop_
_entity.id
_entity.type
_entity.pdbx_description
1 polymer ?
#
loop_
_entity_poly.entity_id
_entity_poly.type
_entity_poly.pdbx_seq_one_letter_code
_entity_poly.pdbx_strand_id
1 'polypeptide(L)'
;MLFRYLSDDAFLIFSRKHRFLYEAALLEVHDRFFSSGAIFPTPQEITHAVYDLVARQPELLLDEEDPSEGLPELVSKGRRRLRFAGNGGETGDRVLRAASQVYQGLVRTGWLEEEEYGLRTTVDMPMGALLVVQRLSSLKSDVSQRFGGLVVHIKTSLELVEGLVAERSPEKARSTAVHALREARVQADQFVKTLRAILSDLKRIRKSLIESQSLRQKMDTYFEEFIGELILKDFQAILTFNHPYRFRDQIVSTARRIAYTEELLALIAEGYVEIGIAPDTQNDARLSGNGSWARTRGLSRNNAPARETVPASAAAPLTSGSSS
;
A
#
# COMPACT_ATOMS: atom_id res chain seq x y z
N MET A 1 -6.35 -12.84 10.18
CA MET A 1 -5.00 -12.45 10.66
C MET A 1 -4.23 -11.86 9.48
N LEU A 2 -3.52 -10.74 9.69
CA LEU A 2 -2.83 -9.99 8.62
C LEU A 2 -1.69 -10.80 7.97
N PHE A 3 -0.93 -11.55 8.77
CA PHE A 3 0.22 -12.35 8.32
C PHE A 3 -0.13 -13.73 7.77
N ARG A 4 -1.42 -14.01 7.49
CA ARG A 4 -1.80 -15.31 6.91
C ARG A 4 -1.33 -15.48 5.45
N TYR A 5 -1.15 -14.36 4.74
CA TYR A 5 -0.94 -14.36 3.29
C TYR A 5 0.51 -14.10 2.89
N LEU A 6 1.41 -13.93 3.85
CA LEU A 6 2.82 -13.65 3.62
C LEU A 6 3.63 -14.67 4.42
N SER A 7 4.71 -15.20 3.83
CA SER A 7 5.62 -16.11 4.53
C SER A 7 6.22 -15.45 5.78
N ASP A 8 6.40 -16.22 6.85
CA ASP A 8 7.03 -15.75 8.09
C ASP A 8 8.45 -15.21 7.84
N ASP A 9 9.12 -15.74 6.82
CA ASP A 9 10.48 -15.39 6.43
C ASP A 9 10.56 -14.29 5.36
N ALA A 10 9.43 -13.73 4.92
CA ALA A 10 9.38 -12.79 3.79
C ALA A 10 10.35 -11.62 3.95
N PHE A 11 10.46 -11.03 5.14
CA PHE A 11 11.30 -9.86 5.36
C PHE A 11 12.78 -10.18 5.67
N LEU A 12 13.17 -11.46 5.79
CA LEU A 12 14.55 -11.85 6.12
C LEU A 12 15.56 -11.52 5.02
N ILE A 13 15.13 -11.40 3.76
CA ILE A 13 16.03 -11.00 2.65
C ILE A 13 16.51 -9.54 2.78
N PHE A 14 15.72 -8.68 3.44
CA PHE A 14 16.03 -7.26 3.61
C PHE A 14 16.91 -6.97 4.83
N SER A 15 17.19 -7.97 5.67
CA SER A 15 18.05 -7.82 6.84
C SER A 15 19.53 -8.16 6.58
N ARG A 16 19.88 -8.60 5.36
CA ARG A 16 21.21 -9.11 4.99
C ARG A 16 22.03 -8.09 4.20
N LYS A 17 23.30 -8.43 3.93
CA LYS A 17 24.30 -7.60 3.20
C LYS A 17 23.74 -7.01 1.89
N HIS A 18 22.98 -7.78 1.12
CA HIS A 18 22.49 -7.39 -0.21
C HIS A 18 21.04 -6.87 -0.21
N ARG A 19 20.58 -6.23 0.88
CA ARG A 19 19.18 -5.77 1.02
C ARG A 19 18.70 -4.91 -0.16
N PHE A 20 19.56 -4.02 -0.67
CA PHE A 20 19.22 -3.10 -1.76
C PHE A 20 19.13 -3.82 -3.10
N LEU A 21 19.93 -4.88 -3.31
CA LEU A 21 19.82 -5.74 -4.48
C LEU A 21 18.50 -6.53 -4.47
N TYR A 22 18.09 -7.06 -3.31
CA TYR A 22 16.80 -7.74 -3.18
C TYR A 22 15.61 -6.78 -3.37
N GLU A 23 15.70 -5.57 -2.83
CA GLU A 23 14.70 -4.51 -3.05
C GLU A 23 14.56 -4.17 -4.53
N ALA A 24 15.68 -3.84 -5.18
CA ALA A 24 15.68 -3.45 -6.58
C ALA A 24 15.22 -4.61 -7.48
N ALA A 25 15.66 -5.84 -7.21
CA ALA A 25 15.22 -7.03 -7.93
C ALA A 25 13.72 -7.28 -7.79
N LEU A 26 13.17 -7.15 -6.57
CA LEU A 26 11.75 -7.36 -6.32
C LEU A 26 10.87 -6.33 -7.06
N LEU A 27 11.28 -5.06 -7.06
CA LEU A 27 10.60 -4.00 -7.81
C LEU A 27 10.70 -4.20 -9.32
N GLU A 28 11.89 -4.53 -9.85
CA GLU A 28 12.10 -4.80 -11.27
C GLU A 28 11.25 -5.99 -11.75
N VAL A 29 11.22 -7.08 -10.99
CA VAL A 29 10.43 -8.27 -11.33
C VAL A 29 8.94 -7.96 -11.31
N HIS A 30 8.45 -7.22 -10.30
CA HIS A 30 7.07 -6.76 -10.27
C HIS A 30 6.73 -5.88 -11.47
N ASP A 31 7.53 -4.84 -11.72
CA ASP A 31 7.24 -3.88 -12.78
C ASP A 31 7.30 -4.52 -14.17
N ARG A 32 8.23 -5.45 -14.39
CA ARG A 32 8.42 -6.12 -15.69
C ARG A 32 7.41 -7.25 -15.99
N PHE A 33 6.96 -7.99 -14.98
CA PHE A 33 6.15 -9.19 -15.20
C PHE A 33 4.77 -9.17 -14.54
N PHE A 34 4.58 -8.45 -13.43
CA PHE A 34 3.38 -8.55 -12.60
C PHE A 34 2.57 -7.24 -12.51
N SER A 35 3.09 -6.13 -13.05
CA SER A 35 2.42 -4.82 -13.01
C SER A 35 1.27 -4.70 -14.01
N SER A 36 1.33 -5.43 -15.12
CA SER A 36 0.36 -5.34 -16.21
C SER A 36 0.10 -6.70 -16.87
N GLY A 37 -1.18 -7.08 -16.91
CA GLY A 37 -1.63 -8.32 -17.56
C GLY A 37 -1.33 -9.59 -16.77
N ALA A 38 -1.72 -10.73 -17.36
CA ALA A 38 -1.42 -12.07 -16.84
C ALA A 38 -0.22 -12.64 -17.61
N ILE A 39 0.98 -12.33 -17.15
CA ILE A 39 2.24 -12.90 -17.67
C ILE A 39 2.74 -13.93 -16.66
N PHE A 40 3.11 -15.10 -17.15
CA PHE A 40 3.65 -16.18 -16.32
C PHE A 40 5.12 -16.40 -16.70
N PRO A 41 6.05 -15.61 -16.13
CA PRO A 41 7.46 -15.70 -16.48
C PRO A 41 8.04 -17.04 -16.06
N THR A 42 9.08 -17.47 -16.76
CA THR A 42 9.89 -18.62 -16.40
C THR A 42 10.97 -18.24 -15.38
N PRO A 43 11.50 -19.20 -14.59
CA PRO A 43 12.63 -18.96 -13.69
C PRO A 43 13.82 -18.26 -14.37
N GLN A 44 14.06 -18.60 -15.65
CA GLN A 44 15.15 -18.02 -16.43
C GLN A 44 14.88 -16.57 -16.81
N GLU A 45 13.64 -16.21 -17.13
CA GLU A 45 13.26 -14.83 -17.47
C GLU A 45 13.41 -13.90 -16.24
N ILE A 46 13.07 -14.39 -15.05
CA ILE A 46 13.29 -13.65 -13.80
C ILE A 46 14.78 -13.52 -13.51
N THR A 47 15.54 -14.60 -13.61
CA THR A 47 17.00 -14.57 -13.38
C THR A 47 17.68 -13.62 -14.37
N HIS A 48 17.24 -13.60 -15.62
CA HIS A 48 17.71 -12.68 -16.64
C HIS A 48 17.39 -11.23 -16.30
N ALA A 49 16.17 -10.94 -15.82
CA ALA A 49 15.80 -9.59 -15.39
C ALA A 49 16.67 -9.08 -14.22
N VAL A 50 17.01 -9.95 -13.26
CA VAL A 50 17.93 -9.60 -12.17
C VAL A 50 19.35 -9.38 -12.68
N TYR A 51 19.80 -10.15 -13.67
CA TYR A 51 21.10 -9.91 -14.31
C TYR A 51 21.14 -8.56 -15.04
N ASP A 52 20.09 -8.23 -15.82
CA ASP A 52 19.94 -6.94 -16.51
C ASP A 52 19.92 -5.77 -15.51
N LEU A 53 19.35 -5.98 -14.32
CA LEU A 53 19.37 -4.99 -13.24
C LEU A 53 20.79 -4.74 -12.74
N VAL A 54 21.56 -5.78 -12.44
CA VAL A 54 22.96 -5.62 -11.99
C VAL A 54 23.83 -5.03 -13.11
N ALA A 55 23.53 -5.33 -14.38
CA ALA A 55 24.22 -4.69 -15.51
C ALA A 55 23.96 -3.18 -15.58
N ARG A 56 22.76 -2.73 -15.22
CA ARG A 56 22.40 -1.30 -15.17
C ARG A 56 22.87 -0.61 -13.89
N GLN A 57 22.96 -1.35 -12.79
CA GLN A 57 23.32 -0.87 -11.46
C GLN A 57 24.39 -1.79 -10.84
N PRO A 58 25.63 -1.77 -11.34
CA PRO A 58 26.70 -2.64 -10.87
C PRO A 58 27.00 -2.47 -9.37
N GLU A 59 26.81 -1.26 -8.84
CA GLU A 59 27.03 -0.89 -7.43
C GLU A 59 26.18 -1.67 -6.42
N LEU A 60 25.10 -2.32 -6.86
CA LEU A 60 24.26 -3.15 -5.99
C LEU A 60 24.93 -4.47 -5.59
N LEU A 61 25.98 -4.88 -6.32
CA LEU A 61 26.64 -6.17 -6.13
C LEU A 61 28.17 -6.09 -6.19
N LEU A 62 28.71 -5.30 -7.10
CA LEU A 62 30.15 -5.18 -7.37
C LEU A 62 30.76 -4.07 -6.51
N ASP A 63 31.98 -4.30 -6.04
CA ASP A 63 32.77 -3.31 -5.30
C ASP A 63 33.60 -2.46 -6.30
N GLU A 64 34.11 -1.29 -5.90
CA GLU A 64 34.85 -0.36 -6.80
C GLU A 64 36.08 -0.98 -7.49
N GLU A 65 36.60 -2.09 -6.97
CA GLU A 65 37.75 -2.82 -7.50
C GLU A 65 37.39 -3.82 -8.62
N ASP A 66 36.11 -4.10 -8.86
CA ASP A 66 35.68 -5.01 -9.92
C ASP A 66 35.79 -4.32 -11.31
N PRO A 67 36.26 -5.03 -12.35
CA PRO A 67 36.46 -4.43 -13.68
C PRO A 67 35.14 -3.95 -14.27
N SER A 68 35.11 -2.66 -14.63
CA SER A 68 33.93 -1.94 -15.17
C SER A 68 33.65 -2.20 -16.65
N GLU A 69 34.32 -3.17 -17.27
CA GLU A 69 33.99 -3.61 -18.62
C GLU A 69 32.57 -4.19 -18.61
N GLY A 70 31.69 -3.61 -19.42
CA GLY A 70 30.26 -3.91 -19.42
C GLY A 70 29.96 -5.40 -19.44
N LEU A 71 28.96 -5.81 -18.65
CA LEU A 71 28.61 -7.22 -18.48
C LEU A 71 28.21 -7.86 -19.83
N PRO A 72 28.61 -9.13 -20.07
CA PRO A 72 28.29 -9.82 -21.31
C PRO A 72 26.78 -10.03 -21.46
N GLU A 73 26.31 -9.92 -22.70
CA GLU A 73 24.91 -10.15 -23.04
C GLU A 73 24.53 -11.63 -22.79
N LEU A 74 23.40 -11.83 -22.11
CA LEU A 74 22.83 -13.15 -21.88
C LEU A 74 21.82 -13.50 -22.99
N VAL A 75 21.94 -14.71 -23.51
CA VAL A 75 21.04 -15.28 -24.51
C VAL A 75 20.43 -16.56 -23.95
N SER A 76 19.12 -16.72 -24.14
CA SER A 76 18.45 -17.98 -23.82
C SER A 76 18.70 -19.01 -24.93
N LYS A 77 19.65 -19.93 -24.72
CA LYS A 77 19.83 -21.09 -25.62
C LYS A 77 18.92 -22.24 -25.19
N GLY A 78 17.69 -22.20 -25.67
CA GLY A 78 16.68 -23.23 -25.43
C GLY A 78 16.05 -23.19 -24.04
N ARG A 79 15.14 -24.13 -23.75
CA ARG A 79 14.18 -24.08 -22.62
C ARG A 79 14.79 -24.10 -21.20
N ARG A 80 16.10 -24.28 -21.03
CA ARG A 80 16.68 -24.60 -19.69
C ARG A 80 17.98 -23.90 -19.31
N ARG A 81 18.70 -23.22 -20.22
CA ARG A 81 20.04 -22.71 -19.89
C ARG A 81 20.25 -21.29 -20.43
N LEU A 82 20.48 -20.36 -19.51
CA LEU A 82 21.07 -19.05 -19.82
C LEU A 82 22.54 -19.26 -20.18
N ARG A 83 23.00 -18.61 -21.25
CA ARG A 83 24.40 -18.58 -21.67
C ARG A 83 24.77 -17.20 -22.16
N PHE A 84 26.03 -16.84 -22.08
CA PHE A 84 26.53 -15.61 -22.69
C PHE A 84 26.55 -15.71 -24.22
N ALA A 85 26.32 -14.59 -24.90
CA ALA A 85 26.50 -14.46 -26.35
C ALA A 85 27.97 -14.68 -26.79
N GLY A 86 28.92 -14.55 -25.85
CA GLY A 86 30.36 -14.73 -26.05
C GLY A 86 31.05 -15.38 -24.84
N ASN A 87 32.28 -14.94 -24.50
CA ASN A 87 32.94 -15.37 -23.26
C ASN A 87 32.33 -14.61 -22.07
N GLY A 88 31.80 -15.33 -21.07
CA GLY A 88 31.16 -14.73 -19.89
C GLY A 88 32.12 -13.97 -18.97
N GLY A 89 33.42 -14.25 -19.08
CA GLY A 89 34.40 -13.73 -18.14
C GLY A 89 34.11 -14.18 -16.69
N GLU A 90 35.02 -13.85 -15.77
CA GLU A 90 34.84 -14.20 -14.37
C GLU A 90 33.75 -13.33 -13.71
N THR A 91 33.65 -12.05 -14.10
CA THR A 91 32.66 -11.10 -13.60
C THR A 91 31.25 -11.48 -14.03
N GLY A 92 31.03 -11.81 -15.32
CA GLY A 92 29.70 -12.22 -15.81
C GLY A 92 29.21 -13.51 -15.14
N ASP A 93 30.09 -14.48 -14.94
CA ASP A 93 29.78 -15.70 -14.18
C ASP A 93 29.39 -15.40 -12.72
N ARG A 94 30.09 -14.47 -12.07
CA ARG A 94 29.78 -14.04 -10.69
C ARG A 94 28.41 -13.38 -10.61
N VAL A 95 28.11 -12.46 -11.52
CA VAL A 95 26.82 -11.77 -11.56
C VAL A 95 25.68 -12.73 -11.87
N LEU A 96 25.85 -13.66 -12.81
CA LEU A 96 24.83 -14.66 -13.12
C LEU A 96 24.55 -15.58 -11.93
N ARG A 97 25.58 -15.97 -11.16
CA ARG A 97 25.41 -16.73 -9.91
C ARG A 97 24.65 -15.91 -8.87
N ALA A 98 25.00 -14.63 -8.70
CA ALA A 98 24.30 -13.75 -7.76
C ALA A 98 22.83 -13.55 -8.15
N ALA A 99 22.54 -13.31 -9.42
CA ALA A 99 21.17 -13.19 -9.94
C ALA A 99 20.36 -14.47 -9.67
N SER A 100 20.97 -15.64 -9.89
CA SER A 100 20.36 -16.94 -9.57
C SER A 100 20.10 -17.10 -8.07
N GLN A 101 21.02 -16.65 -7.21
CA GLN A 101 20.85 -16.67 -5.75
C GLN A 101 19.75 -15.73 -5.28
N VAL A 102 19.62 -14.54 -5.88
CA VAL A 102 18.55 -13.59 -5.59
C VAL A 102 17.20 -14.21 -5.94
N TYR A 103 17.07 -14.78 -7.14
CA TYR A 103 15.86 -15.49 -7.55
C TYR A 103 15.47 -16.60 -6.56
N GLN A 104 16.41 -17.49 -6.23
CA GLN A 104 16.18 -18.55 -5.26
C GLN A 104 15.87 -18.01 -3.85
N GLY A 105 16.45 -16.87 -3.48
CA GLY A 105 16.15 -16.17 -2.25
C GLY A 105 14.70 -15.69 -2.20
N LEU A 106 14.20 -15.09 -3.29
CA LEU A 106 12.82 -14.63 -3.43
C LEU A 106 11.81 -15.79 -3.38
N VAL A 107 12.13 -16.92 -4.02
CA VAL A 107 11.30 -18.13 -3.94
C VAL A 107 11.28 -18.69 -2.53
N ARG A 108 12.45 -18.86 -1.90
CA ARG A 108 12.56 -19.43 -0.54
C ARG A 108 11.81 -18.61 0.51
N THR A 109 11.80 -17.29 0.39
CA THR A 109 11.09 -16.42 1.33
C THR A 109 9.65 -16.12 0.95
N GLY A 110 9.11 -16.81 -0.08
CA GLY A 110 7.69 -16.73 -0.45
C GLY A 110 7.29 -15.42 -1.13
N TRP A 111 8.23 -14.70 -1.74
CA TRP A 111 7.92 -13.59 -2.66
C TRP A 111 7.54 -14.08 -4.04
N LEU A 112 8.02 -15.26 -4.42
CA LEU A 112 7.74 -15.93 -5.68
C LEU A 112 7.40 -17.39 -5.40
N GLU A 113 6.54 -17.96 -6.23
CA GLU A 113 6.17 -19.38 -6.18
C GLU A 113 6.38 -19.99 -7.57
N GLU A 114 7.02 -21.16 -7.61
CA GLU A 114 7.20 -21.92 -8.85
C GLU A 114 6.03 -22.90 -9.01
N GLU A 115 5.33 -22.80 -10.14
CA GLU A 115 4.26 -23.72 -10.52
C GLU A 115 4.67 -24.56 -11.73
N GLU A 116 4.51 -25.88 -11.62
CA GLU A 116 4.79 -26.81 -12.71
C GLU A 116 3.54 -27.05 -13.57
N TYR A 117 3.50 -26.43 -14.75
CA TYR A 117 2.51 -26.71 -15.79
C TYR A 117 3.08 -27.68 -16.82
N GLY A 118 2.92 -28.97 -16.54
CA GLY A 118 3.36 -30.05 -17.43
C GLY A 118 4.88 -30.08 -17.61
N LEU A 119 5.38 -29.60 -18.76
CA LEU A 119 6.82 -29.54 -19.07
C LEU A 119 7.45 -28.15 -18.82
N ARG A 120 6.66 -27.18 -18.37
CA ARG A 120 7.10 -25.80 -18.13
C ARG A 120 6.91 -25.46 -16.66
N THR A 121 7.98 -24.96 -16.04
CA THR A 121 7.90 -24.29 -14.75
C THR A 121 7.68 -22.81 -15.03
N THR A 122 6.59 -22.28 -14.52
CA THR A 122 6.31 -20.84 -14.49
C THR A 122 6.45 -20.34 -13.07
N VAL A 123 6.63 -19.04 -12.94
CA VAL A 123 6.76 -18.37 -11.66
C VAL A 123 5.59 -17.41 -11.52
N ASP A 124 4.92 -17.46 -10.38
CA ASP A 124 3.90 -16.49 -10.02
C ASP A 124 4.28 -15.78 -8.71
N MET A 125 3.60 -14.67 -8.42
CA MET A 125 3.72 -13.94 -7.17
C MET A 125 2.49 -14.21 -6.31
N PRO A 126 2.62 -14.85 -5.13
CA PRO A 126 1.47 -15.12 -4.28
C PRO A 126 0.80 -13.81 -3.86
N MET A 127 -0.53 -13.86 -3.69
CA MET A 127 -1.37 -12.67 -3.45
C MET A 127 -0.82 -11.73 -2.37
N GLY A 128 -0.33 -12.25 -1.25
CA GLY A 128 0.21 -11.41 -0.18
C GLY A 128 1.51 -10.70 -0.57
N ALA A 129 2.41 -11.40 -1.26
CA ALA A 129 3.63 -10.79 -1.80
C ALA A 129 3.28 -9.71 -2.82
N LEU A 130 2.37 -9.99 -3.77
CA LEU A 130 1.94 -9.06 -4.80
C LEU A 130 1.35 -7.78 -4.22
N LEU A 131 0.43 -7.89 -3.27
CA LEU A 131 -0.17 -6.74 -2.62
C LEU A 131 0.86 -5.91 -1.85
N VAL A 132 1.87 -6.53 -1.23
CA VAL A 132 2.94 -5.80 -0.55
C VAL A 132 3.83 -5.07 -1.55
N VAL A 133 4.31 -5.75 -2.61
CA VAL A 133 5.18 -5.12 -3.62
C VAL A 133 4.45 -4.00 -4.35
N GLN A 134 3.18 -4.18 -4.71
CA GLN A 134 2.37 -3.13 -5.33
C GLN A 134 2.31 -1.88 -4.45
N ARG A 135 2.14 -2.06 -3.13
CA ARG A 135 2.16 -0.94 -2.18
C ARG A 135 3.54 -0.30 -2.08
N LEU A 136 4.61 -1.09 -2.01
CA LEU A 136 5.98 -0.57 -1.96
C LEU A 136 6.36 0.18 -3.26
N SER A 137 6.06 -0.38 -4.43
CA SER A 137 6.26 0.27 -5.74
C SER A 137 5.48 1.59 -5.81
N SER A 138 4.25 1.62 -5.29
CA SER A 138 3.47 2.86 -5.22
C SER A 138 4.06 3.94 -4.32
N LEU A 139 4.97 3.63 -3.38
CA LEU A 139 5.68 4.64 -2.58
C LEU A 139 6.77 5.35 -3.39
N LYS A 140 7.35 4.67 -4.39
CA LYS A 140 8.47 5.18 -5.20
C LYS A 140 8.05 6.16 -6.31
N SER A 141 6.79 6.13 -6.75
CA SER A 141 6.31 6.97 -7.85
C SER A 141 6.12 8.44 -7.46
N ASP A 142 6.32 9.36 -8.41
CA ASP A 142 6.28 10.81 -8.24
C ASP A 142 5.04 11.32 -7.46
N VAL A 143 5.31 11.78 -6.25
CA VAL A 143 4.34 12.34 -5.30
C VAL A 143 3.71 13.64 -5.86
N SER A 144 4.45 14.37 -6.67
CA SER A 144 4.05 15.62 -7.32
C SER A 144 2.88 15.49 -8.31
N GLN A 145 2.95 14.54 -9.26
CA GLN A 145 1.89 14.34 -10.25
C GLN A 145 0.57 13.90 -9.60
N ARG A 146 0.66 13.14 -8.50
CA ARG A 146 -0.49 12.66 -7.74
C ARG A 146 -1.29 13.80 -7.11
N PHE A 147 -0.62 14.84 -6.61
CA PHE A 147 -1.31 15.93 -5.92
C PHE A 147 -2.10 16.84 -6.86
N GLY A 148 -1.53 17.19 -8.02
CA GLY A 148 -2.20 18.06 -8.99
C GLY A 148 -3.53 17.46 -9.48
N GLY A 149 -3.51 16.19 -9.89
CA GLY A 149 -4.71 15.49 -10.36
C GLY A 149 -5.75 15.28 -9.25
N LEU A 150 -5.32 14.95 -8.04
CA LEU A 150 -6.21 14.71 -6.90
C LEU A 150 -6.99 15.96 -6.49
N VAL A 151 -6.33 17.13 -6.44
CA VAL A 151 -6.99 18.37 -6.03
C VAL A 151 -8.00 18.84 -7.09
N VAL A 152 -7.67 18.69 -8.37
CA VAL A 152 -8.62 18.93 -9.47
C VAL A 152 -9.81 17.99 -9.36
N HIS A 153 -9.57 16.69 -9.15
CA HIS A 153 -10.64 15.69 -9.04
C HIS A 153 -11.58 15.97 -7.85
N ILE A 154 -11.05 16.31 -6.68
CA ILE A 154 -11.87 16.70 -5.51
C ILE A 154 -12.72 17.92 -5.83
N LYS A 155 -12.12 18.96 -6.43
CA LYS A 155 -12.87 20.16 -6.85
C LYS A 155 -14.00 19.80 -7.80
N THR A 156 -13.71 19.09 -8.88
CA THR A 156 -14.71 18.70 -9.88
C THR A 156 -15.81 17.82 -9.27
N SER A 157 -15.47 16.92 -8.35
CA SER A 157 -16.46 16.10 -7.65
C SER A 157 -17.41 16.92 -6.79
N LEU A 158 -16.92 17.96 -6.12
CA LEU A 158 -17.76 18.90 -5.36
C LEU A 158 -18.63 19.76 -6.29
N GLU A 159 -18.09 20.21 -7.42
CA GLU A 159 -18.83 20.97 -8.43
C GLU A 159 -19.99 20.16 -9.05
N LEU A 160 -19.80 18.85 -9.27
CA LEU A 160 -20.87 17.95 -9.72
C LEU A 160 -22.04 17.89 -8.74
N VAL A 161 -21.75 17.90 -7.44
CA VAL A 161 -22.78 17.90 -6.40
C VAL A 161 -23.50 19.25 -6.34
N GLU A 162 -22.75 20.35 -6.43
CA GLU A 162 -23.34 21.69 -6.45
C GLU A 162 -24.28 21.90 -7.66
N GLY A 163 -23.94 21.29 -8.81
CA GLY A 163 -24.77 21.30 -10.02
C GLY A 163 -26.13 20.60 -9.89
N LEU A 164 -26.33 19.73 -8.88
CA LEU A 164 -27.59 18.98 -8.70
C LEU A 164 -28.80 19.89 -8.45
N VAL A 165 -28.58 21.05 -7.80
CA VAL A 165 -29.65 22.02 -7.52
C VAL A 165 -30.06 22.78 -8.79
N ALA A 166 -29.10 23.06 -9.68
CA ALA A 166 -29.34 23.90 -10.84
C ALA A 166 -30.18 23.20 -11.93
N GLU A 167 -30.08 21.87 -12.05
CA GLU A 167 -30.61 21.15 -13.21
C GLU A 167 -31.80 20.23 -12.90
N ARG A 168 -32.32 20.19 -11.66
CA ARG A 168 -33.34 19.22 -11.21
C ARG A 168 -32.98 17.82 -11.74
N SER A 169 -31.75 17.41 -11.44
CA SER A 169 -31.02 16.41 -12.21
C SER A 169 -31.68 15.02 -12.18
N PRO A 170 -31.59 14.23 -13.26
CA PRO A 170 -32.13 12.88 -13.31
C PRO A 170 -31.45 11.97 -12.28
N GLU A 171 -32.15 10.90 -11.86
CA GLU A 171 -31.70 9.93 -10.84
C GLU A 171 -30.25 9.48 -11.05
N LYS A 172 -29.89 9.09 -12.29
CA LYS A 172 -28.51 8.67 -12.64
C LYS A 172 -27.44 9.75 -12.41
N ALA A 173 -27.76 11.02 -12.61
CA ALA A 173 -26.82 12.11 -12.39
C ALA A 173 -26.55 12.33 -10.89
N ARG A 174 -27.59 12.18 -10.06
CA ARG A 174 -27.47 12.22 -8.59
C ARG A 174 -26.63 11.05 -8.06
N SER A 175 -26.90 9.82 -8.49
CA SER A 175 -26.11 8.66 -8.05
C SER A 175 -24.63 8.80 -8.47
N THR A 176 -24.36 9.32 -9.66
CA THR A 176 -22.99 9.61 -10.15
C THR A 176 -22.30 10.69 -9.30
N ALA A 177 -22.98 11.81 -9.04
CA ALA A 177 -22.43 12.91 -8.24
C ALA A 177 -22.14 12.49 -6.79
N VAL A 178 -23.03 11.70 -6.17
CA VAL A 178 -22.82 11.18 -4.80
C VAL A 178 -21.70 10.15 -4.76
N HIS A 179 -21.57 9.29 -5.78
CA HIS A 179 -20.42 8.39 -5.90
C HIS A 179 -19.10 9.17 -6.00
N ALA A 180 -19.05 10.21 -6.85
CA ALA A 180 -17.88 11.09 -6.99
C ALA A 180 -17.56 11.82 -5.67
N LEU A 181 -18.57 12.30 -4.93
CA LEU A 181 -18.39 12.93 -3.63
C LEU A 181 -17.73 11.99 -2.61
N ARG A 182 -18.18 10.73 -2.56
CA ARG A 182 -17.59 9.72 -1.68
C ARG A 182 -16.15 9.42 -2.07
N GLU A 183 -15.89 9.23 -3.35
CA GLU A 183 -14.55 8.99 -3.86
C GLU A 183 -13.61 10.16 -3.54
N ALA A 184 -14.08 11.40 -3.72
CA ALA A 184 -13.35 12.60 -3.33
C ALA A 184 -13.01 12.64 -1.83
N ARG A 185 -13.94 12.20 -0.95
CA ARG A 185 -13.65 12.06 0.49
C ARG A 185 -12.54 11.03 0.74
N VAL A 186 -12.63 9.84 0.14
CA VAL A 186 -11.62 8.78 0.31
C VAL A 186 -10.24 9.26 -0.15
N GLN A 187 -10.19 9.96 -1.29
CA GLN A 187 -8.97 10.56 -1.81
C GLN A 187 -8.43 11.68 -0.91
N ALA A 188 -9.30 12.52 -0.34
CA ALA A 188 -8.89 13.55 0.63
C ALA A 188 -8.29 12.91 1.91
N ASP A 189 -8.89 11.85 2.43
CA ASP A 189 -8.36 11.09 3.58
C ASP A 189 -6.98 10.50 3.26
N GLN A 190 -6.80 9.96 2.05
CA GLN A 190 -5.51 9.44 1.60
C GLN A 190 -4.46 10.56 1.45
N PHE A 191 -4.86 11.72 0.91
CA PHE A 191 -3.99 12.89 0.77
C PHE A 191 -3.46 13.38 2.13
N VAL A 192 -4.33 13.45 3.16
CA VAL A 192 -3.91 13.83 4.53
C VAL A 192 -2.90 12.82 5.11
N LYS A 193 -3.08 11.53 4.86
CA LYS A 193 -2.11 10.50 5.29
C LYS A 193 -0.76 10.68 4.61
N THR A 194 -0.73 10.98 3.31
CA THR A 194 0.50 11.26 2.56
C THR A 194 1.21 12.50 3.11
N LEU A 195 0.49 13.60 3.36
CA LEU A 195 1.08 14.80 3.99
C LEU A 195 1.68 14.50 5.37
N ARG A 196 1.03 13.64 6.16
CA ARG A 196 1.55 13.21 7.46
C ARG A 196 2.83 12.38 7.33
N ALA A 197 2.94 11.53 6.30
CA ALA A 197 4.16 10.78 6.02
C ALA A 197 5.32 11.74 5.66
N ILE A 198 5.09 12.68 4.73
CA ILE A 198 6.08 13.71 4.35
C ILE A 198 6.55 14.51 5.57
N LEU A 199 5.62 14.95 6.43
CA LEU A 199 5.97 15.67 7.67
C LEU A 199 6.79 14.81 8.65
N SER A 200 6.58 13.50 8.65
CA SER A 200 7.34 12.58 9.50
C SER A 200 8.75 12.36 8.93
N ASP A 201 8.88 12.24 7.62
CA ASP A 201 10.18 12.15 6.94
C ASP A 201 11.00 13.44 7.10
N LEU A 202 10.36 14.61 6.97
CA LEU A 202 10.97 15.91 7.29
C LEU A 202 11.53 15.96 8.71
N LYS A 203 10.77 15.45 9.70
CA LYS A 203 11.23 15.38 11.09
C LYS A 203 12.40 14.40 11.24
N ARG A 204 12.39 13.27 10.53
CA ARG A 204 13.49 12.29 10.53
C ARG A 204 14.77 12.90 9.95
N ILE A 205 14.68 13.55 8.79
CA ILE A 205 15.81 14.24 8.14
C ILE A 205 16.37 15.33 9.07
N ARG A 206 15.50 16.16 9.66
CA ARG A 206 15.91 17.17 10.64
C ARG A 206 16.65 16.56 11.83
N LYS A 207 16.20 15.42 12.34
CA LYS A 207 16.85 14.71 13.44
C LYS A 207 18.24 14.20 13.03
N SER A 208 18.36 13.55 11.87
CA SER A 208 19.63 13.09 11.29
C SER A 208 20.65 14.24 11.12
N LEU A 209 20.17 15.40 10.64
CA LEU A 209 20.98 16.60 10.49
C LEU A 209 21.50 17.16 11.83
N ILE A 210 20.75 17.03 12.92
CA ILE A 210 21.16 17.48 14.25
C ILE A 210 22.16 16.50 14.89
N GLU A 211 21.97 15.20 14.69
CA GLU A 211 22.78 14.13 15.29
C GLU A 211 24.15 13.91 14.59
N SER A 212 24.30 14.39 13.36
CA SER A 212 25.56 14.28 12.61
C SER A 212 26.69 15.10 13.25
N GLN A 213 27.88 14.50 13.32
CA GLN A 213 29.01 15.04 14.10
C GLN A 213 29.94 15.97 13.30
N SER A 214 29.86 15.97 11.96
CA SER A 214 30.70 16.83 11.10
C SER A 214 29.88 17.72 10.17
N LEU A 215 30.36 18.94 9.91
CA LEU A 215 29.70 19.92 9.03
C LEU A 215 29.62 19.44 7.57
N ARG A 216 30.63 18.70 7.09
CA ARG A 216 30.64 18.14 5.74
C ARG A 216 29.53 17.09 5.56
N GLN A 217 29.41 16.16 6.51
CA GLN A 217 28.36 15.15 6.51
C GLN A 217 26.96 15.78 6.68
N LYS A 218 26.84 16.88 7.45
CA LYS A 218 25.61 17.68 7.50
C LYS A 218 25.21 18.24 6.14
N MET A 219 26.17 18.75 5.38
CA MET A 219 25.92 19.31 4.06
C MET A 219 25.59 18.23 3.04
N ASP A 220 26.33 17.11 3.02
CA ASP A 220 26.09 16.03 2.07
C ASP A 220 24.69 15.40 2.30
N THR A 221 24.33 15.07 3.55
CA THR A 221 22.98 14.61 3.92
C THR A 221 21.89 15.66 3.60
N TYR A 222 22.18 16.95 3.76
CA TYR A 222 21.23 18.01 3.40
C TYR A 222 21.06 18.19 1.88
N PHE A 223 22.12 18.07 1.08
CA PHE A 223 22.02 18.24 -0.37
C PHE A 223 21.45 17.00 -1.06
N GLU A 224 21.87 15.80 -0.67
CA GLU A 224 21.43 14.56 -1.31
C GLU A 224 20.03 14.14 -0.83
N GLU A 225 19.81 14.01 0.49
CA GLU A 225 18.53 13.51 1.01
C GLU A 225 17.44 14.60 1.07
N PHE A 226 17.78 15.83 1.45
CA PHE A 226 16.79 16.90 1.63
C PHE A 226 16.53 17.69 0.33
N ILE A 227 17.57 18.12 -0.39
CA ILE A 227 17.38 18.86 -1.65
C ILE A 227 17.08 17.91 -2.82
N GLY A 228 17.84 16.82 -2.97
CA GLY A 228 17.72 15.87 -4.08
C GLY A 228 16.43 15.04 -4.07
N GLU A 229 16.09 14.42 -2.94
CA GLU A 229 14.92 13.53 -2.86
C GLU A 229 13.63 14.25 -2.49
N LEU A 230 13.67 15.17 -1.52
CA LEU A 230 12.46 15.77 -0.95
C LEU A 230 12.07 17.12 -1.57
N ILE A 231 13.00 18.07 -1.75
CA ILE A 231 12.65 19.41 -2.26
C ILE A 231 12.55 19.44 -3.79
N LEU A 232 13.54 18.96 -4.54
CA LEU A 232 13.54 19.17 -5.98
C LEU A 232 12.38 18.47 -6.72
N LYS A 233 11.95 17.29 -6.25
CA LYS A 233 10.84 16.54 -6.86
C LYS A 233 9.45 17.03 -6.41
N ASP A 234 9.29 17.45 -5.15
CA ASP A 234 7.99 17.87 -4.61
C ASP A 234 7.77 19.39 -4.65
N PHE A 235 8.78 20.23 -4.39
CA PHE A 235 8.61 21.70 -4.33
C PHE A 235 8.46 22.36 -5.70
N GLN A 236 9.14 21.89 -6.75
CA GLN A 236 8.95 22.45 -8.10
C GLN A 236 7.52 22.23 -8.59
N ALA A 237 6.88 21.13 -8.19
CA ALA A 237 5.48 20.85 -8.48
C ALA A 237 4.52 21.60 -7.57
N ILE A 238 4.88 21.78 -6.29
CA ILE A 238 4.13 22.63 -5.37
C ILE A 238 4.11 24.05 -5.92
N LEU A 239 5.21 24.66 -6.34
CA LEU A 239 5.26 26.07 -6.78
C LEU A 239 4.79 26.34 -8.23
N THR A 240 4.43 25.32 -9.02
CA THR A 240 3.96 25.47 -10.41
C THR A 240 2.42 25.38 -10.55
N PHE A 241 1.89 25.36 -11.78
CA PHE A 241 0.45 25.35 -12.13
C PHE A 241 -0.38 24.25 -11.43
N ASN A 242 0.27 23.23 -10.85
CA ASN A 242 -0.34 22.10 -10.14
C ASN A 242 -0.22 22.22 -8.60
N HIS A 243 -0.05 23.42 -8.05
CA HIS A 243 0.05 23.66 -6.61
C HIS A 243 -1.08 22.96 -5.83
N PRO A 244 -0.78 22.10 -4.81
CA PRO A 244 -1.79 21.35 -4.05
C PRO A 244 -2.85 22.23 -3.37
N TYR A 245 -2.50 23.48 -3.07
CA TYR A 245 -3.43 24.46 -2.49
C TYR A 245 -4.10 25.39 -3.51
N ARG A 246 -3.88 25.22 -4.81
CA ARG A 246 -4.43 26.10 -5.86
C ARG A 246 -5.94 26.29 -5.74
N PHE A 247 -6.65 25.22 -5.44
CA PHE A 247 -8.11 25.20 -5.31
C PHE A 247 -8.58 25.11 -3.86
N ARG A 248 -7.71 25.33 -2.88
CA ARG A 248 -8.02 25.17 -1.45
C ARG A 248 -9.28 25.94 -1.06
N ASP A 249 -9.32 27.24 -1.35
CA ASP A 249 -10.41 28.10 -0.91
C ASP A 249 -11.73 27.76 -1.62
N GLN A 250 -11.65 27.40 -2.90
CA GLN A 250 -12.80 26.91 -3.68
C GLN A 250 -13.34 25.60 -3.11
N ILE A 251 -12.49 24.59 -2.90
CA ILE A 251 -12.87 23.30 -2.31
C ILE A 251 -13.51 23.49 -0.93
N VAL A 252 -12.87 24.26 -0.05
CA VAL A 252 -13.38 24.49 1.32
C VAL A 252 -14.70 25.26 1.28
N SER A 253 -14.82 26.28 0.43
CA SER A 253 -16.06 27.05 0.32
C SER A 253 -17.20 26.24 -0.29
N THR A 254 -16.97 25.46 -1.35
CA THR A 254 -17.98 24.57 -1.96
C THR A 254 -18.38 23.46 -1.00
N ALA A 255 -17.43 22.80 -0.33
CA ALA A 255 -17.75 21.77 0.67
C ALA A 255 -18.59 22.33 1.83
N ARG A 256 -18.27 23.55 2.32
CA ARG A 256 -19.08 24.23 3.34
C ARG A 256 -20.48 24.55 2.81
N ARG A 257 -20.60 25.05 1.59
CA ARG A 257 -21.89 25.36 0.97
C ARG A 257 -22.77 24.12 0.88
N ILE A 258 -22.22 23.02 0.35
CA ILE A 258 -22.89 21.71 0.31
C ILE A 258 -23.33 21.29 1.72
N ALA A 259 -22.47 21.45 2.73
CA ALA A 259 -22.76 21.06 4.11
C ALA A 259 -23.81 21.95 4.82
N TYR A 260 -24.07 23.16 4.33
CA TYR A 260 -25.03 24.10 4.92
C TYR A 260 -26.28 24.31 4.08
N THR A 261 -26.38 23.70 2.90
CA THR A 261 -27.58 23.75 2.05
C THR A 261 -28.43 22.50 2.30
N GLU A 262 -29.57 22.68 2.98
CA GLU A 262 -30.47 21.59 3.36
C GLU A 262 -30.98 20.78 2.16
N GLU A 263 -31.31 21.46 1.05
CA GLU A 263 -31.74 20.81 -0.20
C GLU A 263 -30.66 19.89 -0.78
N LEU A 264 -29.40 20.33 -0.79
CA LEU A 264 -28.27 19.51 -1.25
C LEU A 264 -28.05 18.31 -0.34
N LEU A 265 -28.15 18.49 0.97
CA LEU A 265 -28.02 17.39 1.93
C LEU A 265 -29.09 16.33 1.73
N ALA A 266 -30.34 16.73 1.44
CA ALA A 266 -31.42 15.80 1.12
C ALA A 266 -31.11 15.00 -0.15
N LEU A 267 -30.69 15.66 -1.24
CA LEU A 267 -30.32 15.00 -2.49
C LEU A 267 -29.13 14.04 -2.32
N ILE A 268 -28.14 14.42 -1.51
CA ILE A 268 -27.00 13.55 -1.19
C ILE A 268 -27.45 12.33 -0.39
N ALA A 269 -28.32 12.51 0.60
CA ALA A 269 -28.82 11.41 1.42
C ALA A 269 -29.61 10.40 0.57
N GLU A 270 -30.49 10.87 -0.31
CA GLU A 270 -31.20 10.02 -1.26
C GLU A 270 -30.24 9.30 -2.20
N GLY A 271 -29.25 10.01 -2.76
CA GLY A 271 -28.26 9.38 -3.63
C GLY A 271 -27.41 8.33 -2.90
N TYR A 272 -27.15 8.47 -1.59
CA TYR A 272 -26.47 7.43 -0.80
C TYR A 272 -27.32 6.17 -0.61
N VAL A 273 -28.64 6.31 -0.53
CA VAL A 273 -29.58 5.18 -0.51
C VAL A 273 -29.58 4.47 -1.85
N GLU A 274 -29.61 5.21 -2.96
CA GLU A 274 -29.61 4.65 -4.33
C GLU A 274 -28.37 3.82 -4.64
N ILE A 275 -27.19 4.28 -4.21
CA ILE A 275 -25.94 3.53 -4.41
C ILE A 275 -25.71 2.45 -3.34
N GLY A 276 -26.69 2.20 -2.46
CA GLY A 276 -26.68 1.12 -1.48
C GLY A 276 -25.72 1.33 -0.31
N ILE A 277 -25.33 2.58 -0.03
CA ILE A 277 -24.41 2.92 1.07
C ILE A 277 -25.17 3.20 2.36
N ALA A 278 -26.35 3.82 2.26
CA ALA A 278 -27.24 4.06 3.38
C ALA A 278 -28.48 3.16 3.29
N PRO A 279 -28.96 2.58 4.40
CA PRO A 279 -30.23 1.86 4.41
C PRO A 279 -31.40 2.82 4.17
N ASP A 280 -32.38 2.39 3.37
CA ASP A 280 -33.62 3.14 3.19
C ASP A 280 -34.52 2.97 4.44
N THR A 281 -34.52 3.97 5.30
CA THR A 281 -35.33 3.96 6.53
C THR A 281 -36.83 4.01 6.26
N GLN A 282 -37.29 4.52 5.09
CA GLN A 282 -38.69 4.49 4.70
C GLN A 282 -39.11 3.11 4.16
N ASN A 283 -38.22 2.41 3.47
CA ASN A 283 -38.50 1.05 3.00
C ASN A 283 -38.45 0.04 4.17
N ASP A 284 -37.54 0.21 5.13
CA ASP A 284 -37.54 -0.56 6.38
C ASP A 284 -38.78 -0.29 7.24
N ALA A 285 -39.28 0.95 7.27
CA ALA A 285 -40.54 1.30 7.92
C ALA A 285 -41.77 0.70 7.21
N ARG A 286 -41.75 0.58 5.88
CA ARG A 286 -42.82 -0.06 5.09
C ARG A 286 -42.79 -1.59 5.19
N LEU A 287 -41.59 -2.19 5.24
CA LEU A 287 -41.39 -3.62 5.47
C LEU A 287 -41.71 -4.02 6.93
N SER A 288 -41.52 -3.12 7.90
CA SER A 288 -41.99 -3.32 9.29
C SER A 288 -43.45 -2.93 9.51
N GLY A 289 -44.04 -2.12 8.63
CA GLY A 289 -45.44 -1.70 8.66
C GLY A 289 -46.43 -2.72 8.08
N ASN A 290 -45.96 -3.75 7.37
CA ASN A 290 -46.83 -4.77 6.77
C ASN A 290 -46.43 -6.19 7.23
N GLY A 291 -46.81 -6.49 8.49
CA GLY A 291 -47.00 -7.86 8.97
C GLY A 291 -45.75 -8.65 9.41
N SER A 292 -45.21 -8.34 10.60
CA SER A 292 -44.59 -9.35 11.48
C SER A 292 -44.22 -8.76 12.86
N TRP A 293 -45.20 -8.25 13.60
CA TRP A 293 -45.08 -8.10 15.06
C TRP A 293 -45.32 -9.45 15.75
N ALA A 294 -44.56 -10.47 15.37
CA ALA A 294 -44.59 -11.79 15.99
C ALA A 294 -43.29 -12.55 15.74
N ARG A 295 -42.13 -11.98 16.10
CA ARG A 295 -40.93 -12.80 16.34
C ARG A 295 -39.84 -12.12 17.17
N THR A 296 -40.21 -11.42 18.24
CA THR A 296 -39.25 -11.00 19.28
C THR A 296 -39.94 -10.92 20.64
N ARG A 297 -40.24 -12.10 21.23
CA ARG A 297 -40.08 -12.43 22.66
C ARG A 297 -40.72 -13.77 22.97
N GLY A 298 -39.90 -14.79 23.23
CA GLY A 298 -40.36 -16.09 23.73
C GLY A 298 -39.41 -17.23 23.41
N LEU A 299 -38.22 -17.22 24.00
CA LEU A 299 -37.47 -18.41 24.46
C LEU A 299 -36.18 -17.95 25.13
N SER A 300 -36.28 -17.63 26.42
CA SER A 300 -35.18 -17.86 27.34
C SER A 300 -35.29 -19.31 27.81
N ARG A 301 -34.25 -20.11 27.58
CA ARG A 301 -33.69 -21.02 28.59
C ARG A 301 -32.42 -21.69 28.08
N ASN A 302 -31.41 -21.67 28.97
CA ASN A 302 -30.10 -22.34 28.94
C ASN A 302 -29.06 -21.58 28.09
N ASN A 303 -27.94 -21.09 28.61
CA ASN A 303 -27.11 -21.60 29.70
C ASN A 303 -26.26 -20.44 30.27
N ALA A 304 -26.37 -20.17 31.57
CA ALA A 304 -25.46 -19.30 32.32
C ALA A 304 -24.31 -20.15 32.89
N PRO A 305 -23.11 -19.57 33.11
CA PRO A 305 -21.92 -20.33 33.50
C PRO A 305 -22.01 -20.84 34.94
N ALA A 306 -21.51 -22.05 35.15
CA ALA A 306 -21.37 -22.70 36.44
C ALA A 306 -20.50 -21.85 37.38
N ARG A 307 -21.10 -21.37 38.47
CA ARG A 307 -20.38 -20.97 39.69
C ARG A 307 -20.26 -22.20 40.59
N GLU A 308 -19.03 -22.55 40.92
CA GLU A 308 -18.69 -23.46 42.00
C GLU A 308 -19.31 -22.98 43.31
N THR A 309 -20.04 -23.89 43.96
CA THR A 309 -20.52 -23.74 45.33
C THR A 309 -19.62 -24.56 46.23
N VAL A 310 -18.91 -23.88 47.12
CA VAL A 310 -18.26 -24.47 48.29
C VAL A 310 -19.35 -24.77 49.33
N PRO A 311 -19.42 -25.98 49.93
CA PRO A 311 -20.36 -26.26 51.01
C PRO A 311 -19.78 -25.83 52.36
N ALA A 312 -20.60 -25.16 53.16
CA ALA A 312 -20.35 -24.93 54.57
C ALA A 312 -20.80 -26.15 55.40
N SER A 313 -19.92 -26.67 56.25
CA SER A 313 -20.27 -27.49 57.40
C SER A 313 -19.39 -27.09 58.59
N ALA A 314 -20.04 -26.99 59.75
CA ALA A 314 -19.60 -26.38 60.99
C ALA A 314 -18.49 -27.16 61.72
N ALA A 315 -17.62 -26.43 62.44
CA ALA A 315 -17.20 -26.73 63.82
C ALA A 315 -16.38 -25.56 64.40
N ALA A 316 -16.84 -24.99 65.53
CA ALA A 316 -16.04 -24.20 66.47
C ALA A 316 -15.16 -25.16 67.32
N PRO A 317 -14.12 -24.75 68.09
CA PRO A 317 -14.18 -23.65 69.06
C PRO A 317 -12.88 -22.80 69.28
N LEU A 318 -13.09 -21.65 69.93
CA LEU A 318 -12.29 -20.94 70.96
C LEU A 318 -10.76 -21.18 71.03
N THR A 319 -9.97 -20.10 70.97
CA THR A 319 -9.06 -19.65 72.07
C THR A 319 -8.35 -18.32 71.74
N SER A 320 -8.49 -17.36 72.67
CA SER A 320 -7.51 -16.38 73.19
C SER A 320 -6.40 -15.77 72.32
N GLY A 321 -6.21 -14.45 72.45
CA GLY A 321 -4.93 -13.94 72.96
C GLY A 321 -4.18 -12.89 72.13
N SER A 322 -4.29 -11.65 72.59
CA SER A 322 -3.22 -10.64 72.76
C SER A 322 -2.39 -10.09 71.59
N SER A 323 -2.41 -8.76 71.57
CA SER A 323 -1.26 -7.82 71.66
C SER A 323 -0.55 -7.33 70.40
N SER A 324 -0.53 -5.99 70.36
CA SER A 324 0.46 -5.04 69.83
C SER A 324 0.30 -4.60 68.38
#